data_AF-A0A1I8BGS0-F1
#
_entry.id   AF-A0A1I8BGS0-F1
#
_cell.length_a   1.000
_cell.length_b   1.000
_cell.length_c   1.000
_cell.angle_alpha   90.00
_cell.angle_beta   90.00
_cell.angle_gamma   90.00
#
_symmetry.space_group_name_H-M   'P 1'
#
loop_
_entity.id
_entity.type
_entity.pdbx_description
1 polymer ?
#
loop_
_entity_poly.entity_id
_entity_poly.type
_entity_poly.pdbx_seq_one_letter_code
_entity_poly.pdbx_strand_id
1 'polypeptide(L)'
;MTMPNITFCMTKNNAWSHFNQTDISEEDTQKAIEEGLAKMPDAATFLDNNNMWDYKMVMNAYLKWMNEISKRNVSFDDFRQKVGWETLRRSQHRFDRLDVNKEEKKIKNDVKITWLSTKQLCFQPFFDKDSFIPIVDQEPFFVMNVVYNFGNVEDLDCMSVDVHGRPSDMARYMEGKGRASDGFYNELCIGDTYEAVMQIRAITTILPDPDDPIEQRCQIYGQKENSQNSELDCRRRCRLDLIRKICNCTAPSLSNFIFDPKELDVYPLCDYELCDIGNATESKEIEEWDVTCGDQCFPECTQTRYELDVTHKKALHPEELQLTLTWGAFEYLRLIQQERWSFTKFLSQIGGATGVWLGKLLLLTECQKFLTFLLTRAHQKVSKRKHTGVDSNYNNYGNNRRTSEHSGGTAHEMTNPSNNPLGGGLAKNPFGGKRK
;
A
#
# COMPACT_ATOMS: atom_id res chain seq x y z
N MET A 1 -17.69 8.92 -2.57
CA MET A 1 -16.65 7.87 -2.72
C MET A 1 -16.31 7.66 -4.19
N THR A 2 -15.18 7.08 -4.55
CA THR A 2 -14.90 6.61 -5.92
C THR A 2 -15.11 5.11 -6.01
N MET A 3 -15.21 4.56 -7.23
CA MET A 3 -15.20 3.12 -7.42
C MET A 3 -13.88 2.56 -6.83
N PRO A 4 -13.93 1.58 -5.91
CA PRO A 4 -12.73 0.85 -5.50
C PRO A 4 -12.13 0.12 -6.70
N ASN A 5 -10.81 -0.12 -6.65
CA ASN A 5 -10.16 -0.92 -7.68
C ASN A 5 -10.42 -2.40 -7.37
N ILE A 6 -11.52 -2.97 -7.88
CA ILE A 6 -11.88 -4.36 -7.53
C ILE A 6 -11.36 -5.32 -8.57
N THR A 7 -10.69 -6.38 -8.12
CA THR A 7 -10.26 -7.50 -8.96
C THR A 7 -10.97 -8.77 -8.56
N PHE A 8 -11.48 -9.45 -9.56
CA PHE A 8 -12.08 -10.77 -9.46
C PHE A 8 -11.11 -11.79 -10.06
N CYS A 9 -10.84 -12.87 -9.35
CA CYS A 9 -9.97 -13.94 -9.83
C CYS A 9 -10.68 -15.28 -9.70
N MET A 10 -10.73 -16.04 -10.79
CA MET A 10 -11.29 -17.39 -10.81
C MET A 10 -10.30 -18.37 -11.42
N THR A 11 -10.45 -19.65 -11.09
CA THR A 11 -9.63 -20.70 -11.68
C THR A 11 -9.93 -20.87 -13.16
N LYS A 12 -8.99 -21.48 -13.90
CA LYS A 12 -9.21 -21.84 -15.31
C LYS A 12 -10.42 -22.77 -15.46
N ASN A 13 -10.62 -23.70 -14.55
CA ASN A 13 -11.76 -24.61 -14.62
C ASN A 13 -13.09 -23.84 -14.53
N ASN A 14 -13.17 -22.86 -13.63
CA ASN A 14 -14.33 -21.98 -13.51
C ASN A 14 -14.58 -21.14 -14.76
N ALA A 15 -13.55 -20.44 -15.22
CA ALA A 15 -13.66 -19.52 -16.34
C ALA A 15 -14.07 -20.23 -17.64
N TRP A 16 -13.68 -21.49 -17.82
CA TRP A 16 -14.01 -22.28 -19.02
C TRP A 16 -15.15 -23.28 -18.81
N SER A 17 -15.81 -23.28 -17.65
CA SER A 17 -16.91 -24.22 -17.34
C SER A 17 -18.07 -24.19 -18.33
N HIS A 18 -18.37 -23.02 -18.89
CA HIS A 18 -19.47 -22.85 -19.85
C HIS A 18 -19.17 -23.42 -21.25
N PHE A 19 -17.92 -23.78 -21.54
CA PHE A 19 -17.56 -24.47 -22.78
C PHE A 19 -17.73 -25.97 -22.62
N ASN A 20 -18.20 -26.64 -23.67
CA ASN A 20 -18.29 -28.10 -23.68
C ASN A 20 -16.88 -28.69 -23.76
N GLN A 21 -16.43 -29.35 -22.69
CA GLN A 21 -15.09 -29.95 -22.59
C GLN A 21 -15.08 -31.44 -22.95
N THR A 22 -16.26 -32.06 -23.14
CA THR A 22 -16.38 -33.49 -23.45
C THR A 22 -16.13 -33.77 -24.94
N ASP A 23 -15.36 -34.82 -25.24
CA ASP A 23 -15.08 -35.37 -26.57
C ASP A 23 -14.52 -34.39 -27.63
N ILE A 24 -13.38 -33.78 -27.33
CA ILE A 24 -12.61 -33.06 -28.36
C ILE A 24 -11.33 -33.83 -28.65
N SER A 25 -11.24 -34.44 -29.84
CA SER A 25 -9.98 -35.02 -30.29
C SER A 25 -8.93 -33.90 -30.48
N GLU A 26 -7.66 -34.21 -30.20
CA GLU A 26 -6.56 -33.25 -30.43
C GLU A 26 -6.50 -32.83 -31.91
N GLU A 27 -6.83 -33.73 -32.83
CA GLU A 27 -6.86 -33.49 -34.26
C GLU A 27 -7.96 -32.49 -34.66
N ASP A 28 -9.17 -32.66 -34.14
CA ASP A 28 -10.28 -31.71 -34.38
C ASP A 28 -10.01 -30.34 -33.76
N THR A 29 -9.30 -30.32 -32.63
CA THR A 29 -8.87 -29.08 -31.97
C THR A 29 -7.87 -28.33 -32.84
N GLN A 30 -6.83 -29.02 -33.30
CA GLN A 30 -5.78 -28.44 -34.13
C GLN A 30 -6.35 -27.92 -35.45
N LYS A 31 -7.23 -28.70 -36.10
CA LYS A 31 -7.92 -28.28 -37.32
C LYS A 31 -8.78 -27.04 -37.12
N ALA A 32 -9.57 -26.98 -36.05
CA ALA A 32 -10.39 -25.80 -35.74
C ALA A 32 -9.55 -24.55 -35.50
N ILE A 33 -8.38 -24.70 -34.85
CA ILE A 33 -7.43 -23.61 -34.65
C ILE A 33 -6.89 -23.12 -35.99
N GLU A 34 -6.42 -24.01 -36.86
CA GLU A 34 -5.87 -23.65 -38.17
C GLU A 34 -6.90 -22.97 -39.07
N GLU A 35 -8.12 -23.52 -39.15
CA GLU A 35 -9.22 -22.93 -39.93
C GLU A 35 -9.65 -21.56 -39.38
N GLY A 36 -9.69 -21.39 -38.07
CA GLY A 36 -10.01 -20.11 -37.44
C GLY A 36 -8.92 -19.06 -37.70
N LEU A 37 -7.65 -19.44 -37.56
CA LEU A 37 -6.51 -18.55 -37.82
C LEU A 37 -6.39 -18.15 -39.29
N ALA A 38 -6.76 -19.04 -40.21
CA ALA A 38 -6.80 -18.74 -41.65
C ALA A 38 -7.84 -17.67 -42.01
N LYS A 39 -8.94 -17.58 -41.24
CA LYS A 39 -9.98 -16.55 -41.41
C LYS A 39 -9.59 -15.19 -40.83
N MET A 40 -8.54 -15.15 -40.00
CA MET A 40 -8.06 -13.95 -39.30
C MET A 40 -6.58 -13.70 -39.64
N PRO A 41 -6.26 -13.26 -40.87
CA PRO A 41 -4.88 -13.15 -41.34
C PRO A 41 -4.12 -11.96 -40.74
N ASP A 42 -4.81 -10.94 -40.23
CA ASP A 42 -4.22 -9.70 -39.76
C ASP A 42 -4.63 -9.37 -38.31
N ALA A 43 -3.95 -8.40 -37.70
CA ALA A 43 -4.22 -7.96 -36.33
C ALA A 43 -5.66 -7.47 -36.13
N ALA A 44 -6.22 -6.74 -37.11
CA ALA A 44 -7.54 -6.12 -37.00
C ALA A 44 -8.64 -7.18 -36.93
N THR A 45 -8.61 -8.16 -37.83
CA THR A 45 -9.56 -9.27 -37.87
C THR A 45 -9.41 -10.23 -36.71
N PHE A 46 -8.17 -10.42 -36.23
CA PHE A 46 -7.85 -11.26 -35.06
C PHE A 46 -8.39 -10.68 -33.75
N LEU A 47 -8.32 -9.35 -33.59
CA LEU A 47 -8.76 -8.63 -32.40
C LEU A 47 -10.21 -8.14 -32.49
N ASP A 48 -10.88 -8.25 -33.65
CA ASP A 48 -12.26 -7.81 -33.81
C ASP A 48 -13.20 -8.55 -32.86
N ASN A 49 -13.91 -7.80 -32.02
CA ASN A 49 -14.89 -8.33 -31.07
C ASN A 49 -16.14 -8.91 -31.75
N ASN A 50 -16.41 -8.56 -33.01
CA ASN A 50 -17.47 -9.16 -33.81
C ASN A 50 -17.07 -10.55 -34.34
N ASN A 51 -15.77 -10.80 -34.51
CA ASN A 51 -15.25 -12.11 -34.88
C ASN A 51 -15.11 -12.99 -33.63
N MET A 52 -16.12 -13.83 -33.44
CA MET A 52 -16.15 -14.81 -32.36
C MET A 52 -15.06 -15.86 -32.59
N TRP A 53 -14.19 -16.05 -31.60
CA TRP A 53 -13.25 -17.17 -31.64
C TRP A 53 -14.01 -18.47 -31.34
N ASP A 54 -13.59 -19.55 -32.00
CA ASP A 54 -14.05 -20.87 -31.62
C ASP A 54 -13.60 -21.16 -30.18
N TYR A 55 -14.45 -21.78 -29.36
CA TYR A 55 -14.10 -22.06 -27.97
C TYR A 55 -12.87 -22.97 -27.84
N LYS A 56 -12.64 -23.85 -28.82
CA LYS A 56 -11.43 -24.69 -28.90
C LYS A 56 -10.17 -23.84 -29.01
N MET A 57 -10.24 -22.72 -29.74
CA MET A 57 -9.15 -21.75 -29.84
C MET A 57 -8.91 -21.07 -28.49
N VAL A 58 -9.97 -20.60 -27.84
CA VAL A 58 -9.90 -19.91 -26.54
C VAL A 58 -9.34 -20.81 -25.43
N MET A 59 -9.76 -22.09 -25.38
CA MET A 59 -9.28 -23.08 -24.40
C MET A 59 -7.78 -23.38 -24.54
N ASN A 60 -7.29 -23.36 -25.79
CA ASN A 60 -5.90 -23.68 -26.14
C ASN A 60 -5.01 -22.46 -26.36
N ALA A 61 -5.51 -21.26 -26.00
CA ALA A 61 -4.80 -19.99 -26.10
C ALA A 61 -3.40 -19.99 -25.44
N TYR A 62 -3.20 -20.85 -24.45
CA TYR A 62 -2.01 -20.83 -23.59
C TYR A 62 -0.77 -21.53 -24.15
N LEU A 63 -0.94 -22.51 -25.03
CA LEU A 63 0.14 -23.44 -25.37
C LEU A 63 0.84 -23.15 -26.71
N LYS A 64 0.17 -22.43 -27.63
CA LYS A 64 0.64 -22.33 -29.04
C LYS A 64 0.57 -20.94 -29.67
N TRP A 65 0.17 -19.91 -28.93
CA TRP A 65 -0.25 -18.64 -29.54
C TRP A 65 0.83 -17.57 -29.64
N MET A 66 1.96 -17.72 -28.95
CA MET A 66 3.05 -16.74 -28.98
C MET A 66 3.61 -16.52 -30.40
N ASN A 67 3.68 -17.58 -31.20
CA ASN A 67 4.10 -17.48 -32.60
C ASN A 67 3.04 -16.78 -33.46
N GLU A 68 1.76 -17.03 -33.21
CA GLU A 68 0.65 -16.48 -34.00
C GLU A 68 0.39 -14.99 -33.72
N ILE A 69 0.57 -14.55 -32.48
CA ILE A 69 0.53 -13.12 -32.12
C ILE A 69 1.71 -12.37 -32.73
N SER A 70 2.91 -12.98 -32.73
CA SER A 70 4.11 -12.40 -33.31
C SER A 70 3.97 -12.22 -34.83
N LYS A 71 3.49 -13.26 -35.53
CA LYS A 71 3.21 -13.19 -36.99
C LYS A 71 2.26 -12.06 -37.39
N ARG A 72 1.29 -11.75 -36.52
CA ARG A 72 0.26 -10.73 -36.78
C ARG A 72 0.58 -9.36 -36.19
N ASN A 73 1.74 -9.20 -35.56
CA ASN A 73 2.13 -7.98 -34.86
C ASN A 73 1.09 -7.54 -33.80
N VAL A 74 0.56 -8.51 -33.05
CA VAL A 74 -0.40 -8.29 -31.96
C VAL A 74 0.35 -8.26 -30.64
N SER A 75 0.09 -7.27 -29.79
CA SER A 75 0.69 -7.22 -28.46
C SER A 75 0.11 -8.31 -27.56
N PHE A 76 0.89 -8.79 -26.60
CA PHE A 76 0.39 -9.77 -25.63
C PHE A 76 -0.76 -9.20 -24.79
N ASP A 77 -0.79 -7.88 -24.53
CA ASP A 77 -1.87 -7.25 -23.79
C ASP A 77 -3.20 -7.32 -24.57
N ASP A 78 -3.16 -6.98 -25.86
CA ASP A 78 -4.34 -7.06 -26.74
C ASP A 78 -4.84 -8.51 -26.87
N PHE A 79 -3.92 -9.45 -27.05
CA PHE A 79 -4.23 -10.88 -27.02
C PHE A 79 -4.86 -11.30 -25.70
N ARG A 80 -4.32 -10.85 -24.56
CA ARG A 80 -4.85 -11.14 -23.22
C ARG A 80 -6.27 -10.62 -23.07
N GLN A 81 -6.53 -9.37 -23.48
CA GLN A 81 -7.87 -8.79 -23.44
C GLN A 81 -8.82 -9.61 -24.31
N LYS A 82 -8.42 -9.94 -25.54
CA LYS A 82 -9.25 -10.70 -26.47
C LYS A 82 -9.60 -12.08 -25.93
N VAL A 83 -8.62 -12.85 -25.46
CA VAL A 83 -8.85 -14.19 -24.90
C VAL A 83 -9.76 -14.11 -23.68
N GLY A 84 -9.48 -13.24 -22.72
CA GLY A 84 -10.31 -13.16 -21.52
C GLY A 84 -11.72 -12.63 -21.79
N TRP A 85 -11.90 -11.72 -22.74
CA TRP A 85 -13.22 -11.29 -23.20
C TRP A 85 -14.00 -12.47 -23.83
N GLU A 86 -13.36 -13.21 -24.73
CA GLU A 86 -13.96 -14.39 -25.38
C GLU A 86 -14.35 -15.47 -24.36
N THR A 87 -13.55 -15.62 -23.29
CA THR A 87 -13.87 -16.48 -22.14
C THR A 87 -15.06 -15.94 -21.35
N LEU A 88 -15.08 -14.67 -20.94
CA LEU A 88 -16.10 -14.19 -20.00
C LEU A 88 -17.45 -13.85 -20.65
N ARG A 89 -17.47 -13.44 -21.91
CA ARG A 89 -18.68 -12.90 -22.56
C ARG A 89 -19.89 -13.85 -22.57
N ARG A 90 -19.68 -15.16 -22.46
CA ARG A 90 -20.75 -16.18 -22.47
C ARG A 90 -21.25 -16.53 -21.07
N SER A 91 -20.37 -16.47 -20.07
CA SER A 91 -20.73 -16.74 -18.67
C SER A 91 -21.20 -15.48 -17.94
N GLN A 92 -20.76 -14.30 -18.35
CA GLN A 92 -21.05 -13.05 -17.65
C GLN A 92 -22.35 -12.41 -18.16
N HIS A 93 -23.45 -12.64 -17.43
CA HIS A 93 -24.75 -12.08 -17.78
C HIS A 93 -24.91 -10.63 -17.35
N ARG A 94 -24.27 -10.25 -16.24
CA ARG A 94 -24.33 -8.89 -15.72
C ARG A 94 -23.00 -8.50 -15.12
N PHE A 95 -22.54 -7.29 -15.41
CA PHE A 95 -21.35 -6.71 -14.84
C PHE A 95 -21.47 -5.22 -15.01
N ASP A 96 -22.28 -4.62 -14.15
CA ASP A 96 -22.78 -3.27 -14.34
C ASP A 96 -22.39 -2.39 -13.16
N ARG A 97 -21.99 -1.17 -13.49
CA ARG A 97 -21.94 -0.07 -12.55
C ARG A 97 -23.30 0.62 -12.47
N LEU A 98 -23.80 0.79 -11.24
CA LEU A 98 -25.08 1.43 -10.96
C LEU A 98 -24.91 2.91 -10.56
N ASP A 99 -25.91 3.71 -10.92
CA ASP A 99 -26.08 5.11 -10.50
C ASP A 99 -27.55 5.37 -10.22
N VAL A 100 -27.87 5.66 -8.96
CA VAL A 100 -29.24 5.91 -8.51
C VAL A 100 -29.80 7.19 -9.12
N ASN A 101 -28.95 8.19 -9.37
CA ASN A 101 -29.39 9.50 -9.86
C ASN A 101 -29.68 9.50 -11.37
N LYS A 102 -29.40 8.39 -12.06
CA LYS A 102 -29.56 8.24 -13.51
C LYS A 102 -30.23 6.92 -13.83
N GLU A 103 -31.48 6.77 -13.40
CA GLU A 103 -32.33 5.61 -13.74
C GLU A 103 -32.35 5.32 -15.27
N GLU A 104 -32.11 6.32 -16.12
CA GLU A 104 -32.13 6.18 -17.59
C GLU A 104 -30.75 6.01 -18.25
N LYS A 105 -29.63 6.37 -17.59
CA LYS A 105 -28.30 6.33 -18.21
C LYS A 105 -27.42 5.28 -17.55
N LYS A 106 -27.39 4.08 -18.14
CA LYS A 106 -26.41 3.04 -17.80
C LYS A 106 -24.99 3.62 -17.92
N ILE A 107 -24.21 3.50 -16.86
CA ILE A 107 -22.79 3.83 -16.90
C ILE A 107 -22.13 2.78 -17.78
N LYS A 108 -21.48 3.22 -18.86
CA LYS A 108 -20.73 2.31 -19.72
C LYS A 108 -19.51 1.84 -18.95
N ASN A 109 -19.43 0.54 -18.70
CA ASN A 109 -18.26 -0.12 -18.15
C ASN A 109 -17.93 -1.34 -18.99
N ASP A 110 -16.65 -1.68 -19.01
CA ASP A 110 -16.13 -2.84 -19.72
C ASP A 110 -15.39 -3.76 -18.73
N VAL A 111 -14.98 -4.93 -19.21
CA VAL A 111 -14.14 -5.85 -18.47
C VAL A 111 -12.70 -5.69 -18.91
N LYS A 112 -11.80 -5.37 -17.97
CA LYS A 112 -10.37 -5.41 -18.22
C LYS A 112 -9.78 -6.67 -17.63
N ILE A 113 -9.16 -7.47 -18.49
CA ILE A 113 -8.42 -8.66 -18.08
C ILE A 113 -7.07 -8.21 -17.53
N THR A 114 -6.83 -8.49 -16.26
CA THR A 114 -5.60 -8.11 -15.55
C THR A 114 -4.59 -9.23 -15.44
N TRP A 115 -5.05 -10.47 -15.54
CA TRP A 115 -4.20 -11.65 -15.51
C TRP A 115 -4.81 -12.81 -16.28
N LEU A 116 -3.96 -13.51 -17.02
CA LEU A 116 -4.32 -14.68 -17.81
C LEU A 116 -3.19 -15.70 -17.66
N SER A 117 -3.50 -16.90 -17.16
CA SER A 117 -2.52 -17.97 -16.95
C SER A 117 -3.17 -19.36 -17.03
N THR A 118 -2.36 -20.40 -17.08
CA THR A 118 -2.84 -21.80 -17.10
C THR A 118 -3.64 -22.20 -15.85
N LYS A 119 -3.54 -21.43 -14.75
CA LYS A 119 -4.22 -21.70 -13.48
C LYS A 119 -5.41 -20.79 -13.20
N GLN A 120 -5.32 -19.50 -13.55
CA GLN A 120 -6.30 -18.49 -13.16
C GLN A 120 -6.50 -17.41 -14.23
N LEU A 121 -7.71 -16.86 -14.24
CA LEU A 121 -8.12 -15.67 -14.99
C LEU A 121 -8.55 -14.61 -13.98
N CYS A 122 -8.01 -13.39 -14.11
CA CYS A 122 -8.41 -12.25 -13.29
C CYS A 122 -8.84 -11.06 -14.14
N PHE A 123 -9.85 -10.35 -13.65
CA PHE A 123 -10.49 -9.24 -14.35
C PHE A 123 -11.01 -8.16 -13.40
N GLN A 124 -11.15 -6.96 -13.92
CA GLN A 124 -11.56 -5.75 -13.21
C GLN A 124 -12.61 -4.98 -14.02
N PRO A 125 -13.47 -4.19 -13.36
CA PRO A 125 -14.29 -3.22 -14.07
C PRO A 125 -13.42 -2.08 -14.60
N PHE A 126 -13.60 -1.79 -15.89
CA PHE A 126 -12.94 -0.69 -16.59
C PHE A 126 -13.95 0.37 -16.97
N PHE A 127 -13.56 1.63 -16.77
CA PHE A 127 -14.42 2.79 -17.01
C PHE A 127 -13.72 3.73 -17.98
N ASP A 128 -14.47 4.16 -18.99
CA ASP A 128 -14.07 5.28 -19.83
C ASP A 128 -13.98 6.57 -18.97
N LYS A 129 -13.23 7.58 -19.44
CA LYS A 129 -13.05 8.85 -18.71
C LYS A 129 -14.38 9.51 -18.31
N ASP A 130 -15.39 9.41 -19.18
CA ASP A 130 -16.71 9.98 -18.96
C ASP A 130 -17.60 9.14 -18.02
N SER A 131 -17.22 7.89 -17.78
CA SER A 131 -17.93 6.92 -16.93
C SER A 131 -17.39 6.88 -15.50
N PHE A 132 -16.23 7.49 -15.24
CA PHE A 132 -15.62 7.54 -13.91
C PHE A 132 -16.26 8.63 -13.03
N ILE A 133 -17.51 8.38 -12.63
CA ILE A 133 -18.28 9.30 -11.79
C ILE A 133 -18.18 8.95 -10.30
N PRO A 134 -18.23 9.95 -9.39
CA PRO A 134 -18.24 9.70 -7.96
C PRO A 134 -19.56 9.08 -7.50
N ILE A 135 -19.46 8.27 -6.46
CA ILE A 135 -20.56 7.60 -5.77
C ILE A 135 -20.99 8.51 -4.62
N VAL A 136 -22.25 8.93 -4.64
CA VAL A 136 -22.77 9.98 -3.75
C VAL A 136 -23.79 9.46 -2.73
N ASP A 137 -24.20 8.21 -2.86
CA ASP A 137 -25.21 7.55 -2.05
C ASP A 137 -24.73 6.17 -1.55
N GLN A 138 -25.49 5.60 -0.62
CA GLN A 138 -25.21 4.32 0.04
C GLN A 138 -26.02 3.17 -0.55
N GLU A 139 -26.50 3.31 -1.78
CA GLU A 139 -27.24 2.26 -2.48
C GLU A 139 -26.27 1.29 -3.20
N PRO A 140 -26.77 0.15 -3.70
CA PRO A 140 -25.99 -0.75 -4.53
C PRO A 140 -25.36 -0.02 -5.70
N PHE A 141 -24.04 -0.14 -5.81
CA PHE A 141 -23.25 0.64 -6.74
C PHE A 141 -22.66 -0.23 -7.85
N PHE A 142 -22.58 -1.54 -7.65
CA PHE A 142 -22.04 -2.48 -8.62
C PHE A 142 -22.70 -3.84 -8.47
N VAL A 143 -23.02 -4.48 -9.60
CA VAL A 143 -23.61 -5.82 -9.64
C VAL A 143 -22.89 -6.69 -10.65
N MET A 144 -22.58 -7.91 -10.25
CA MET A 144 -22.04 -8.95 -11.10
C MET A 144 -22.92 -10.20 -11.03
N ASN A 145 -23.22 -10.79 -12.18
CA ASN A 145 -23.85 -12.11 -12.31
C ASN A 145 -23.02 -12.93 -13.30
N VAL A 146 -22.55 -14.09 -12.83
CA VAL A 146 -21.83 -15.08 -13.63
C VAL A 146 -22.57 -16.41 -13.58
N VAL A 147 -22.79 -17.00 -14.74
CA VAL A 147 -23.48 -18.28 -14.94
C VAL A 147 -22.48 -19.34 -15.37
N TYR A 148 -22.55 -20.50 -14.73
CA TYR A 148 -21.66 -21.64 -14.93
C TYR A 148 -22.43 -22.81 -15.56
N ASN A 149 -21.71 -23.74 -16.18
CA ASN A 149 -22.32 -24.99 -16.65
C ASN A 149 -21.74 -26.17 -15.87
N PHE A 150 -22.55 -26.74 -14.97
CA PHE A 150 -22.17 -27.86 -14.12
C PHE A 150 -21.85 -29.15 -14.86
N GLY A 151 -22.38 -29.33 -16.07
CA GLY A 151 -22.20 -30.58 -16.82
C GLY A 151 -20.77 -30.80 -17.32
N ASN A 152 -19.90 -29.78 -17.27
CA ASN A 152 -18.61 -29.80 -17.94
C ASN A 152 -17.41 -29.91 -16.99
N VAL A 153 -17.57 -29.71 -15.68
CA VAL A 153 -16.44 -29.60 -14.74
C VAL A 153 -16.79 -30.20 -13.37
N GLU A 154 -15.96 -31.14 -12.91
CA GLU A 154 -15.95 -31.62 -11.52
C GLU A 154 -15.05 -30.72 -10.66
N ASP A 155 -15.46 -30.45 -9.41
CA ASP A 155 -14.76 -29.58 -8.44
C ASP A 155 -14.45 -28.15 -8.94
N LEU A 156 -15.45 -27.28 -8.86
CA LEU A 156 -15.30 -25.84 -9.09
C LEU A 156 -14.85 -25.13 -7.80
N ASP A 157 -13.69 -24.48 -7.87
CA ASP A 157 -13.19 -23.63 -6.77
C ASP A 157 -14.04 -22.36 -6.62
N CYS A 158 -13.94 -21.66 -5.50
CA CYS A 158 -14.60 -20.36 -5.35
C CYS A 158 -13.72 -19.23 -5.91
N MET A 159 -14.36 -18.17 -6.44
CA MET A 159 -13.72 -16.97 -6.96
C MET A 159 -13.25 -16.07 -5.82
N SER A 160 -12.07 -15.48 -5.93
CA SER A 160 -11.55 -14.52 -4.97
C SER A 160 -11.78 -13.08 -5.42
N VAL A 161 -11.85 -12.17 -4.44
CA VAL A 161 -12.10 -10.74 -4.66
C VAL A 161 -11.13 -9.91 -3.84
N ASP A 162 -10.43 -9.01 -4.54
CA ASP A 162 -9.52 -8.03 -3.95
C ASP A 162 -10.02 -6.62 -4.24
N VAL A 163 -10.01 -5.72 -3.25
CA VAL A 163 -10.53 -4.34 -3.39
C VAL A 163 -9.43 -3.29 -3.59
N HIS A 164 -8.17 -3.72 -3.62
CA HIS A 164 -7.01 -2.86 -3.89
C HIS A 164 -6.57 -2.84 -5.35
N GLY A 165 -7.16 -3.70 -6.18
CA GLY A 165 -6.90 -3.73 -7.60
C GLY A 165 -5.71 -4.60 -7.95
N ARG A 166 -5.39 -5.55 -7.05
CA ARG A 166 -4.32 -6.51 -7.25
C ARG A 166 -4.62 -7.27 -8.53
N PRO A 167 -3.78 -7.09 -9.55
CA PRO A 167 -4.06 -7.56 -10.90
C PRO A 167 -4.10 -9.10 -11.02
N SER A 168 -3.62 -9.81 -9.99
CA SER A 168 -3.79 -11.25 -9.80
C SER A 168 -3.97 -11.55 -8.31
N ASP A 169 -4.63 -12.66 -7.97
CA ASP A 169 -4.76 -13.14 -6.60
C ASP A 169 -3.50 -13.87 -6.10
N MET A 170 -2.36 -13.20 -6.23
CA MET A 170 -1.08 -13.72 -5.78
C MET A 170 -1.00 -13.78 -4.24
N ALA A 171 -1.79 -12.94 -3.57
CA ALA A 171 -1.94 -12.90 -2.12
C ALA A 171 -2.39 -14.25 -1.55
N ARG A 172 -3.38 -14.90 -2.19
CA ARG A 172 -3.89 -16.23 -1.79
C ARG A 172 -2.79 -17.30 -1.78
N TYR A 173 -1.81 -17.19 -2.68
CA TYR A 173 -0.72 -18.16 -2.83
C TYR A 173 0.53 -17.83 -2.01
N MET A 174 0.79 -16.56 -1.71
CA MET A 174 2.02 -16.14 -1.02
C MET A 174 1.81 -15.78 0.45
N GLU A 175 0.65 -15.21 0.79
CA GLU A 175 0.39 -14.70 2.14
C GLU A 175 -0.36 -15.72 3.01
N GLY A 176 -0.75 -16.86 2.42
CA GLY A 176 -1.61 -17.86 3.05
C GLY A 176 -3.06 -17.35 3.13
N LYS A 177 -4.02 -18.16 2.67
CA LYS A 177 -5.46 -17.84 2.66
C LYS A 177 -5.85 -17.11 3.97
N GLY A 178 -6.13 -15.81 3.89
CA GLY A 178 -6.65 -15.01 5.01
C GLY A 178 -5.68 -14.12 5.80
N ARG A 179 -4.39 -13.95 5.43
CA ARG A 179 -3.52 -12.94 6.08
C ARG A 179 -3.52 -11.56 5.43
N ALA A 180 -3.88 -11.48 4.15
CA ALA A 180 -4.19 -10.21 3.52
C ALA A 180 -5.57 -9.75 4.05
N SER A 181 -5.60 -8.95 5.11
CA SER A 181 -6.82 -8.40 5.71
C SER A 181 -7.56 -7.37 4.84
N ASP A 182 -7.27 -7.37 3.55
CA ASP A 182 -7.45 -6.26 2.63
C ASP A 182 -8.39 -6.64 1.46
N GLY A 183 -9.17 -7.71 1.63
CA GLY A 183 -10.11 -8.23 0.63
C GLY A 183 -11.27 -9.02 1.25
N PHE A 184 -12.03 -9.74 0.43
CA PHE A 184 -13.07 -10.63 0.92
C PHE A 184 -12.43 -11.79 1.70
N TYR A 185 -12.80 -11.98 2.97
CA TYR A 185 -12.40 -13.16 3.74
C TYR A 185 -13.05 -14.45 3.22
N ASN A 186 -14.26 -14.33 2.67
CA ASN A 186 -15.03 -15.43 2.11
C ASN A 186 -14.96 -15.38 0.58
N GLU A 187 -14.54 -16.49 -0.02
CA GLU A 187 -14.53 -16.65 -1.48
C GLU A 187 -15.97 -16.70 -2.02
N LEU A 188 -16.17 -16.24 -3.26
CA LEU A 188 -17.45 -16.24 -3.97
C LEU A 188 -17.67 -17.58 -4.66
N CYS A 189 -18.59 -18.37 -4.12
CA CYS A 189 -18.90 -19.71 -4.57
C CYS A 189 -20.13 -19.74 -5.47
N ILE A 190 -20.14 -20.66 -6.42
CA ILE A 190 -21.24 -20.85 -7.36
C ILE A 190 -22.48 -21.34 -6.61
N GLY A 191 -23.67 -20.90 -7.04
CA GLY A 191 -24.93 -21.24 -6.41
C GLY A 191 -25.24 -20.41 -5.17
N ASP A 192 -24.48 -19.34 -4.95
CA ASP A 192 -24.67 -18.38 -3.88
C ASP A 192 -24.84 -16.95 -4.42
N THR A 193 -25.68 -16.20 -3.73
CA THR A 193 -25.90 -14.77 -3.90
C THR A 193 -25.24 -14.04 -2.74
N TYR A 194 -24.34 -13.12 -3.06
CA TYR A 194 -23.55 -12.34 -2.11
C TYR A 194 -24.01 -10.88 -2.11
N GLU A 195 -24.32 -10.38 -0.92
CA GLU A 195 -24.56 -8.96 -0.66
C GLU A 195 -23.41 -8.48 0.24
N ALA A 196 -22.53 -7.65 -0.32
CA ALA A 196 -21.36 -7.14 0.39
C ALA A 196 -21.47 -5.64 0.60
N VAL A 197 -21.41 -5.23 1.87
CA VAL A 197 -21.36 -3.84 2.29
C VAL A 197 -19.90 -3.47 2.54
N MET A 198 -19.37 -2.56 1.74
CA MET A 198 -18.00 -2.10 1.80
C MET A 198 -17.91 -0.73 2.49
N GLN A 199 -16.92 -0.55 3.36
CA GLN A 199 -16.67 0.68 4.09
C GLN A 199 -15.17 0.99 4.10
N ILE A 200 -14.80 2.27 4.15
CA ILE A 200 -13.41 2.65 4.43
C ILE A 200 -13.27 2.77 5.94
N ARG A 201 -12.46 1.93 6.55
CA ARG A 201 -12.23 2.00 8.00
C ARG A 201 -11.25 3.11 8.36
N ALA A 202 -10.15 3.18 7.61
CA ALA A 202 -9.15 4.21 7.82
C ALA A 202 -8.33 4.49 6.56
N ILE A 203 -7.93 5.75 6.38
CA ILE A 203 -6.87 6.16 5.45
C ILE A 203 -5.68 6.61 6.29
N THR A 204 -4.56 5.89 6.15
CA THR A 204 -3.33 6.15 6.88
C THR A 204 -2.30 6.76 5.93
N THR A 205 -1.82 7.96 6.25
CA THR A 205 -0.72 8.62 5.54
C THR A 205 0.51 8.65 6.42
N ILE A 206 1.54 7.91 6.01
CA ILE A 206 2.86 7.84 6.64
C ILE A 206 3.76 8.83 5.91
N LEU A 207 4.61 9.54 6.65
CA LEU A 207 5.60 10.40 6.02
C LEU A 207 6.79 9.56 5.54
N PRO A 208 7.23 9.67 4.28
CA PRO A 208 8.48 9.08 3.86
C PRO A 208 9.62 9.77 4.60
N ASP A 209 10.62 9.01 5.03
CA ASP A 209 11.86 9.58 5.54
C ASP A 209 12.78 9.87 4.34
N PRO A 210 13.08 11.15 4.04
CA PRO A 210 13.88 11.50 2.87
C PRO A 210 15.38 11.30 3.07
N ASP A 211 15.85 11.19 4.33
CA ASP A 211 17.26 11.35 4.67
C ASP A 211 17.97 10.03 5.01
N ASP A 212 17.25 8.92 5.20
CA ASP A 212 17.84 7.60 5.45
C ASP A 212 17.13 6.45 4.68
N PRO A 213 17.79 5.83 3.67
CA PRO A 213 17.24 4.68 2.96
C PRO A 213 17.08 3.43 3.85
N ILE A 214 17.78 3.34 4.98
CA ILE A 214 17.67 2.23 5.94
C ILE A 214 16.42 2.39 6.81
N GLU A 215 15.95 3.62 7.04
CA GLU A 215 14.73 3.91 7.80
C GLU A 215 13.50 4.17 6.91
N GLN A 216 13.64 4.09 5.59
CA GLN A 216 12.53 4.27 4.66
C GLN A 216 11.46 3.19 4.89
N ARG A 217 10.27 3.61 5.35
CA ARG A 217 9.14 2.70 5.65
C ARG A 217 8.10 2.62 4.55
N CYS A 218 8.06 3.63 3.69
CA CYS A 218 7.08 3.75 2.62
C CYS A 218 7.66 4.56 1.46
N GLN A 219 7.03 4.41 0.29
CA GLN A 219 7.38 5.14 -0.92
C GLN A 219 6.12 5.77 -1.54
N ILE A 220 6.29 6.91 -2.19
CA ILE A 220 5.25 7.53 -3.02
C ILE A 220 5.50 7.11 -4.47
N TYR A 221 4.57 6.38 -5.05
CA TYR A 221 4.62 5.92 -6.44
C TYR A 221 4.00 6.96 -7.40
N GLY A 222 4.38 6.93 -8.68
CA GLY A 222 3.75 7.77 -9.72
C GLY A 222 4.18 9.25 -9.81
N GLN A 223 5.29 9.67 -9.18
CA GLN A 223 5.78 11.06 -9.29
C GLN A 223 6.79 11.31 -10.42
N LYS A 224 7.35 10.28 -11.07
CA LYS A 224 8.23 10.44 -12.24
C LYS A 224 7.64 9.72 -13.45
N GLU A 225 7.72 10.33 -14.63
CA GLU A 225 7.21 9.78 -15.91
C GLU A 225 7.74 8.37 -16.27
N ASN A 226 8.87 7.95 -15.69
CA ASN A 226 9.47 6.62 -15.87
C ASN A 226 9.53 5.76 -14.58
N SER A 227 8.92 6.21 -13.48
CA SER A 227 8.89 5.44 -12.21
C SER A 227 7.75 4.41 -12.19
N GLN A 228 7.92 3.34 -11.41
CA GLN A 228 6.87 2.35 -11.15
C GLN A 228 5.58 3.06 -10.71
N ASN A 229 4.45 2.66 -11.29
CA ASN A 229 3.16 3.32 -11.05
C ASN A 229 2.53 2.92 -9.71
N SER A 230 2.96 1.80 -9.12
CA SER A 230 2.45 1.28 -7.84
C SER A 230 3.45 0.33 -7.16
N GLU A 231 3.24 0.08 -5.86
CA GLU A 231 3.95 -0.98 -5.11
C GLU A 231 3.86 -2.33 -5.82
N LEU A 232 2.67 -2.65 -6.34
CA LEU A 232 2.43 -3.91 -7.04
C LEU A 232 3.26 -4.00 -8.31
N ASP A 233 3.40 -2.91 -9.06
CA ASP A 233 4.26 -2.89 -10.24
C ASP A 233 5.73 -3.07 -9.87
N CYS A 234 6.17 -2.54 -8.73
CA CYS A 234 7.51 -2.81 -8.19
C CYS A 234 7.70 -4.31 -7.94
N ARG A 235 6.81 -4.92 -7.15
CA ARG A 235 6.88 -6.36 -6.81
C ARG A 235 6.79 -7.25 -8.06
N ARG A 236 6.02 -6.84 -9.07
CA ARG A 236 5.90 -7.56 -10.35
C ARG A 236 7.15 -7.50 -11.20
N ARG A 237 7.79 -6.34 -11.30
CA ARG A 237 9.09 -6.20 -11.99
C ARG A 237 10.17 -7.03 -11.30
N CYS A 238 10.19 -6.96 -9.99
CA CYS A 238 11.05 -7.79 -9.19
C CYS A 238 10.83 -9.29 -9.52
N ARG A 239 9.56 -9.73 -9.65
CA ARG A 239 9.23 -11.13 -9.99
C ARG A 239 9.65 -11.47 -11.42
N LEU A 240 9.54 -10.52 -12.35
CA LEU A 240 10.05 -10.66 -13.70
C LEU A 240 11.56 -10.92 -13.66
N ASP A 241 12.32 -10.20 -12.82
CA ASP A 241 13.76 -10.38 -12.67
C ASP A 241 14.11 -11.75 -12.07
N LEU A 242 13.34 -12.24 -11.09
CA LEU A 242 13.50 -13.60 -10.57
C LEU A 242 13.32 -14.65 -11.66
N ILE A 243 12.25 -14.53 -12.44
CA ILE A 243 11.96 -15.49 -13.52
C ILE A 243 13.06 -15.44 -14.58
N ARG A 244 13.56 -14.24 -14.92
CA ARG A 244 14.70 -14.10 -15.83
C ARG A 244 15.96 -14.76 -15.28
N LYS A 245 16.23 -14.66 -13.98
CA LYS A 245 17.38 -15.28 -13.33
C LYS A 245 17.30 -16.81 -13.32
N ILE A 246 16.12 -17.36 -13.04
CA ILE A 246 15.90 -18.82 -12.94
C ILE A 246 15.75 -19.45 -14.33
N CYS A 247 14.92 -18.86 -15.18
CA CYS A 247 14.49 -19.45 -16.44
C CYS A 247 15.19 -18.88 -17.69
N ASN A 248 15.99 -17.80 -17.56
CA ASN A 248 16.58 -17.05 -18.68
C ASN A 248 15.54 -16.63 -19.76
N CYS A 249 14.31 -16.36 -19.34
CA CYS A 249 13.23 -15.96 -20.23
C CYS A 249 12.29 -14.97 -19.53
N THR A 250 11.45 -14.28 -20.31
CA THR A 250 10.43 -13.36 -19.80
C THR A 250 9.08 -14.06 -19.72
N ALA A 251 8.48 -14.12 -18.53
CA ALA A 251 7.12 -14.64 -18.36
C ALA A 251 6.13 -13.86 -19.24
N PRO A 252 5.37 -14.53 -20.13
CA PRO A 252 4.33 -13.88 -20.94
C PRO A 252 3.38 -13.00 -20.13
N SER A 253 2.94 -13.45 -18.95
CA SER A 253 2.04 -12.68 -18.08
C SER A 253 2.64 -11.39 -17.49
N LEU A 254 3.95 -11.19 -17.60
CA LEU A 254 4.68 -10.00 -17.14
C LEU A 254 5.31 -9.23 -18.31
N SER A 255 5.05 -9.60 -19.56
CA SER A 255 5.68 -8.97 -20.74
C SER A 255 5.33 -7.49 -20.88
N ASN A 256 4.19 -7.06 -20.32
CA ASN A 256 3.73 -5.68 -20.28
C ASN A 256 4.62 -4.77 -19.39
N PHE A 257 5.53 -5.35 -18.61
CA PHE A 257 6.49 -4.60 -17.79
C PHE A 257 7.83 -4.34 -18.51
N ILE A 258 7.97 -4.81 -19.74
CA ILE A 258 9.15 -4.57 -20.57
C ILE A 258 8.98 -3.25 -21.32
N PHE A 259 9.90 -2.31 -21.10
CA PHE A 259 9.88 -0.99 -21.74
C PHE A 259 10.66 -0.97 -23.05
N ASP A 260 11.77 -1.71 -23.12
CA ASP A 260 12.57 -1.83 -24.33
C ASP A 260 12.31 -3.20 -25.00
N PRO A 261 11.71 -3.22 -26.21
CA PRO A 261 11.51 -4.45 -26.97
C PRO A 261 12.79 -5.27 -27.17
N LYS A 262 13.97 -4.65 -27.16
CA LYS A 262 15.26 -5.36 -27.28
C LYS A 262 15.56 -6.27 -26.10
N GLU A 263 14.93 -6.06 -24.94
CA GLU A 263 15.03 -7.00 -23.82
C GLU A 263 14.44 -8.37 -24.17
N LEU A 264 13.47 -8.44 -25.09
CA LEU A 264 12.91 -9.71 -25.56
C LEU A 264 13.87 -10.48 -26.46
N ASP A 265 14.87 -9.82 -27.06
CA ASP A 265 15.93 -10.51 -27.81
C ASP A 265 16.90 -11.25 -26.87
N VAL A 266 17.10 -10.70 -25.66
CA VAL A 266 17.96 -11.30 -24.61
C VAL A 266 17.20 -12.32 -23.79
N TYR A 267 15.97 -11.99 -23.40
CA TYR A 267 15.08 -12.81 -22.59
C TYR A 267 13.78 -13.07 -23.36
N PRO A 268 13.77 -14.08 -24.25
CA PRO A 268 12.59 -14.41 -25.04
C PRO A 268 11.43 -14.82 -24.14
N LEU A 269 10.22 -14.85 -24.71
CA LEU A 269 9.02 -15.23 -23.95
C LEU A 269 9.13 -16.69 -23.48
N CYS A 270 8.88 -16.92 -22.20
CA CYS A 270 9.00 -18.24 -21.60
C CYS A 270 7.98 -19.23 -22.16
N ASP A 271 8.43 -20.45 -22.38
CA ASP A 271 7.57 -21.63 -22.36
C ASP A 271 7.43 -22.13 -20.91
N TYR A 272 6.22 -22.06 -20.37
CA TYR A 272 5.94 -22.45 -18.99
C TYR A 272 6.08 -23.96 -18.74
N GLU A 273 6.10 -24.80 -19.79
CA GLU A 273 6.34 -26.24 -19.63
C GLU A 273 7.83 -26.56 -19.41
N LEU A 274 8.72 -25.69 -19.91
CA LEU A 274 10.16 -25.87 -19.82
C LEU A 274 10.79 -25.23 -18.58
N CYS A 275 10.12 -24.24 -17.97
CA CYS A 275 10.58 -23.65 -16.72
C CYS A 275 9.72 -24.04 -15.53
N ASP A 276 10.23 -24.96 -14.72
CA ASP A 276 9.61 -25.36 -13.46
C ASP A 276 10.02 -24.45 -12.30
N ILE A 277 9.20 -23.42 -12.07
CA ILE A 277 9.33 -22.51 -10.92
C ILE A 277 8.92 -23.22 -9.62
N GLY A 278 8.15 -24.32 -9.70
CA GLY A 278 7.62 -25.06 -8.56
C GLY A 278 8.72 -25.76 -7.75
N ASN A 279 9.67 -26.40 -8.41
CA ASN A 279 10.82 -27.03 -7.74
C ASN A 279 11.81 -26.00 -7.14
N ALA A 280 11.74 -24.73 -7.56
CA ALA A 280 12.54 -23.66 -6.98
C ALA A 280 11.95 -23.09 -5.67
N THR A 281 10.71 -23.46 -5.28
CA THR A 281 10.07 -22.97 -4.05
C THR A 281 10.76 -23.41 -2.75
N GLU A 282 11.66 -24.38 -2.81
CA GLU A 282 12.54 -24.77 -1.70
C GLU A 282 13.98 -24.22 -1.82
N SER A 283 14.23 -23.40 -2.84
CA SER A 283 15.57 -22.85 -3.07
C SER A 283 15.81 -21.59 -2.23
N LYS A 284 17.00 -21.51 -1.62
CA LYS A 284 17.50 -20.31 -0.93
C LYS A 284 17.44 -19.05 -1.80
N GLU A 285 17.45 -19.22 -3.12
CA GLU A 285 17.40 -18.13 -4.09
C GLU A 285 16.05 -17.39 -4.07
N ILE A 286 14.94 -18.08 -3.78
CA ILE A 286 13.63 -17.44 -3.66
C ILE A 286 13.50 -16.72 -2.32
N GLU A 287 13.97 -17.33 -1.22
CA GLU A 287 13.97 -16.68 0.09
C GLU A 287 14.83 -15.41 0.09
N GLU A 288 16.03 -15.46 -0.48
CA GLU A 288 16.92 -14.30 -0.62
C GLU A 288 16.33 -13.24 -1.56
N TRP A 289 15.62 -13.68 -2.61
CA TRP A 289 14.93 -12.78 -3.52
C TRP A 289 13.75 -12.07 -2.85
N ASP A 290 12.91 -12.76 -2.07
CA ASP A 290 11.79 -12.15 -1.33
C ASP A 290 12.30 -11.06 -0.36
N VAL A 291 13.44 -11.30 0.30
CA VAL A 291 14.11 -10.31 1.15
C VAL A 291 14.59 -9.11 0.32
N THR A 292 15.33 -9.37 -0.76
CA THR A 292 15.86 -8.32 -1.64
C THR A 292 14.74 -7.48 -2.26
N CYS A 293 13.64 -8.12 -2.61
CA CYS A 293 12.46 -7.49 -3.19
C CYS A 293 11.72 -6.63 -2.17
N GLY A 294 11.57 -7.14 -0.94
CA GLY A 294 10.97 -6.40 0.17
C GLY A 294 11.78 -5.16 0.54
N ASP A 295 13.10 -5.21 0.43
CA ASP A 295 14.00 -4.08 0.71
C ASP A 295 14.00 -3.02 -0.40
N GLN A 296 13.57 -3.36 -1.63
CA GLN A 296 13.48 -2.43 -2.76
C GLN A 296 12.07 -1.85 -2.96
N CYS A 297 11.04 -2.66 -2.70
CA CYS A 297 9.64 -2.33 -2.94
C CYS A 297 8.93 -1.99 -1.64
N PHE A 298 9.08 -0.73 -1.20
CA PHE A 298 8.40 -0.24 0.00
C PHE A 298 6.89 -0.09 -0.24
N PRO A 299 6.07 -0.26 0.82
CA PRO A 299 4.64 -0.05 0.70
C PRO A 299 4.30 1.40 0.38
N GLU A 300 3.14 1.62 -0.22
CA GLU A 300 2.69 2.99 -0.50
C GLU A 300 2.49 3.79 0.80
N CYS A 301 2.95 5.05 0.82
CA CYS A 301 2.84 5.91 2.00
C CYS A 301 1.39 6.24 2.39
N THR A 302 0.46 6.17 1.43
CA THR A 302 -0.97 6.30 1.70
C THR A 302 -1.63 4.95 1.56
N GLN A 303 -2.13 4.42 2.67
CA GLN A 303 -2.82 3.13 2.72
C GLN A 303 -4.29 3.34 3.07
N THR A 304 -5.16 2.82 2.23
CA THR A 304 -6.60 2.73 2.52
C THR A 304 -6.87 1.37 3.15
N ARG A 305 -7.64 1.30 4.22
CA ARG A 305 -8.12 0.04 4.80
C ARG A 305 -9.61 -0.09 4.57
N TYR A 306 -9.99 -1.13 3.86
CA TYR A 306 -11.38 -1.48 3.63
C TYR A 306 -11.88 -2.43 4.72
N GLU A 307 -13.16 -2.31 5.04
CA GLU A 307 -13.90 -3.25 5.86
C GLU A 307 -15.08 -3.74 5.01
N LEU A 308 -15.22 -5.06 4.94
CA LEU A 308 -16.27 -5.71 4.16
C LEU A 308 -17.13 -6.58 5.08
N ASP A 309 -18.42 -6.27 5.12
CA ASP A 309 -19.43 -7.13 5.71
C ASP A 309 -20.14 -7.88 4.58
N VAL A 310 -20.01 -9.21 4.57
CA VAL A 310 -20.47 -10.06 3.47
C VAL A 310 -21.52 -11.02 3.99
N THR A 311 -22.73 -10.86 3.47
CA THR A 311 -23.82 -11.81 3.68
C THR A 311 -24.00 -12.65 2.43
N HIS A 312 -24.27 -13.94 2.61
CA HIS A 312 -24.54 -14.85 1.49
C HIS A 312 -25.83 -15.63 1.73
N LYS A 313 -26.51 -15.93 0.63
CA LYS A 313 -27.72 -16.76 0.57
C LYS A 313 -27.56 -17.71 -0.60
N LYS A 314 -28.28 -18.84 -0.60
CA LYS A 314 -28.33 -19.71 -1.77
C LYS A 314 -29.02 -18.98 -2.92
N ALA A 315 -28.43 -19.06 -4.11
CA ALA A 315 -29.02 -18.51 -5.32
C ALA A 315 -30.30 -19.28 -5.69
N LEU A 316 -31.20 -18.61 -6.41
CA LEU A 316 -32.41 -19.25 -6.94
C LEU A 316 -32.06 -20.33 -7.97
N HIS A 317 -31.04 -20.05 -8.77
CA HIS A 317 -30.48 -20.92 -9.79
C HIS A 317 -29.10 -21.39 -9.32
N PRO A 318 -28.88 -22.70 -9.12
CA PRO A 318 -27.61 -23.19 -8.60
C PRO A 318 -26.43 -22.86 -9.52
N GLU A 319 -26.67 -22.69 -10.81
CA GLU A 319 -25.67 -22.36 -11.82
C GLU A 319 -25.19 -20.92 -11.75
N GLU A 320 -25.83 -20.08 -10.96
CA GLU A 320 -25.54 -18.65 -10.88
C GLU A 320 -24.69 -18.30 -9.65
N LEU A 321 -23.75 -17.38 -9.86
CA LEU A 321 -23.10 -16.60 -8.82
C LEU A 321 -23.56 -15.16 -8.99
N GLN A 322 -24.13 -14.59 -7.94
CA GLN A 322 -24.54 -13.18 -7.93
C GLN A 322 -23.79 -12.42 -6.85
N LEU A 323 -23.30 -11.23 -7.18
CA LEU A 323 -22.65 -10.32 -6.26
C LEU A 323 -23.25 -8.93 -6.39
N THR A 324 -23.67 -8.36 -5.27
CA THR A 324 -24.08 -6.97 -5.15
C THR A 324 -23.17 -6.25 -4.17
N LEU A 325 -22.57 -5.15 -4.60
CA LEU A 325 -21.71 -4.31 -3.78
C LEU A 325 -22.42 -3.00 -3.45
N THR A 326 -22.40 -2.68 -2.16
CA THR A 326 -23.02 -1.47 -1.61
C THR A 326 -22.01 -0.74 -0.74
N TRP A 327 -22.05 0.59 -0.72
CA TRP A 327 -21.27 1.36 0.24
C TRP A 327 -22.01 1.46 1.57
N GLY A 328 -21.32 1.17 2.67
CA GLY A 328 -21.81 1.52 3.99
C GLY A 328 -21.53 2.98 4.33
N ALA A 329 -21.16 3.26 5.58
CA ALA A 329 -20.91 4.62 6.05
C ALA A 329 -19.84 5.35 5.22
N PHE A 330 -20.10 6.62 4.88
CA PHE A 330 -19.11 7.51 4.26
C PHE A 330 -18.16 8.15 5.28
N GLU A 331 -18.31 7.80 6.55
CA GLU A 331 -17.45 8.22 7.64
C GLU A 331 -16.27 7.26 7.74
N TYR A 332 -15.06 7.81 7.81
CA TYR A 332 -13.83 7.05 7.93
C TYR A 332 -12.80 7.81 8.74
N LEU A 333 -11.89 7.07 9.37
CA LEU A 333 -10.79 7.67 10.12
C LEU A 333 -9.69 8.11 9.17
N ARG A 334 -9.18 9.33 9.33
CA ARG A 334 -7.98 9.79 8.61
C ARG A 334 -6.82 9.94 9.59
N LEU A 335 -5.84 9.05 9.47
CA LEU A 335 -4.64 9.02 10.31
C LEU A 335 -3.48 9.62 9.51
N ILE A 336 -3.03 10.80 9.90
CA ILE A 336 -1.95 11.50 9.19
C ILE A 336 -0.76 11.62 10.14
N GLN A 337 0.37 11.02 9.76
CA GLN A 337 1.63 11.28 10.44
C GLN A 337 2.10 12.69 10.11
N GLN A 338 2.46 13.45 11.14
CA GLN A 338 2.99 14.81 11.00
C GLN A 338 4.31 14.91 11.75
N GLU A 339 5.26 15.66 11.18
CA GLU A 339 6.48 16.01 11.89
C GLU A 339 6.17 16.83 13.13
N ARG A 340 6.48 16.29 14.31
CA ARG A 340 6.33 17.02 15.57
C ARG A 340 7.36 18.15 15.68
N TRP A 341 8.57 17.91 15.17
CA TRP A 341 9.70 18.82 15.19
C TRP A 341 10.25 18.99 13.79
N SER A 342 10.18 20.20 13.26
CA SER A 342 11.00 20.58 12.10
C SER A 342 12.30 21.21 12.58
N PHE A 343 13.36 21.13 11.77
CA PHE A 343 14.64 21.78 12.07
C PHE A 343 14.46 23.28 12.39
N THR A 344 13.54 23.96 11.70
CA THR A 344 13.20 25.37 11.97
C THR A 344 12.57 25.57 13.34
N LYS A 345 11.65 24.69 13.78
CA LYS A 345 11.07 24.74 15.13
C LYS A 345 12.13 24.44 16.20
N PHE A 346 13.06 23.54 15.90
CA PHE A 346 14.19 23.25 16.78
C PHE A 346 15.11 24.46 16.95
N LEU A 347 15.53 25.07 15.83
CA LEU A 347 16.35 26.27 15.83
C LEU A 347 15.66 27.47 16.50
N SER A 348 14.35 27.66 16.29
CA SER A 348 13.63 28.76 16.93
C SER A 348 13.54 28.60 18.45
N GLN A 349 13.34 27.38 18.94
CA GLN A 349 13.30 27.12 20.38
C GLN A 349 14.67 27.21 21.02
N ILE A 350 15.73 26.73 20.37
CA ILE A 350 17.11 26.92 20.86
C ILE A 350 17.49 28.40 20.82
N GLY A 351 17.20 29.10 19.73
CA GLY A 351 17.46 30.53 19.59
C GLY A 351 16.71 31.35 20.64
N GLY A 352 15.43 31.02 20.89
CA GLY A 352 14.62 31.63 21.93
C GLY A 352 15.16 31.36 23.33
N ALA A 353 15.46 30.10 23.66
CA ALA A 353 15.99 29.74 24.97
C ALA A 353 17.36 30.40 25.21
N THR A 354 18.28 30.30 24.24
CA THR A 354 19.61 30.91 24.32
C THR A 354 19.52 32.43 24.42
N GLY A 355 18.62 33.05 23.66
CA GLY A 355 18.34 34.49 23.72
C GLY A 355 17.83 34.94 25.09
N VAL A 356 16.92 34.18 25.72
CA VAL A 356 16.42 34.48 27.07
C VAL A 356 17.54 34.36 28.11
N TRP A 357 18.36 33.31 28.06
CA TRP A 357 19.47 33.14 29.00
C TRP A 357 20.54 34.23 28.85
N LEU A 358 20.95 34.54 27.62
CA LEU A 358 21.91 35.62 27.35
C LEU A 358 21.35 37.01 27.66
N GLY A 359 20.08 37.26 27.34
CA GLY A 359 19.40 38.51 27.69
C GLY A 359 19.30 38.73 29.20
N LYS A 360 19.01 37.66 29.96
CA LYS A 360 19.00 37.70 31.42
C LYS A 360 20.40 37.95 32.00
N LEU A 361 21.44 37.34 31.44
CA LEU A 361 22.83 37.59 31.84
C LEU A 361 23.22 39.06 31.63
N LEU A 362 22.89 39.65 30.47
CA LEU A 362 23.15 41.06 30.18
C LEU A 362 22.42 42.00 31.16
N LEU A 363 21.12 41.77 31.39
CA LEU A 363 20.34 42.55 32.35
C LEU A 363 20.88 42.45 33.78
N LEU A 364 21.32 41.27 34.21
CA LEU A 364 21.94 41.08 35.53
C LEU A 364 23.25 41.87 35.65
N THR A 365 24.08 41.91 34.59
CA THR A 365 25.32 42.69 34.62
C THR A 365 25.08 44.20 34.71
N GLU A 366 24.09 44.74 34.00
CA GLU A 366 23.74 46.15 34.08
C GLU A 366 23.09 46.52 35.42
N CYS A 367 22.23 45.64 35.97
CA CYS A 367 21.72 45.79 37.33
C CYS A 367 22.85 45.81 38.38
N GLN A 368 23.88 44.97 38.22
CA GLN A 368 25.01 44.94 39.15
C GLN A 368 25.87 46.22 39.06
N LYS A 369 26.09 46.77 37.87
CA LYS A 369 26.74 48.08 37.66
C LYS A 369 25.93 49.22 38.28
N PHE A 370 24.61 49.20 38.10
CA PHE A 370 23.72 50.21 38.68
C PHE A 370 23.71 50.16 40.22
N LEU A 371 23.68 48.96 40.80
CA LEU A 371 23.72 48.75 42.25
C LEU A 371 25.05 49.22 42.86
N THR A 372 26.17 48.89 42.23
CA THR A 372 27.51 49.37 42.65
C THR A 372 27.62 50.88 42.52
N PHE A 373 27.08 51.49 41.46
CA PHE A 373 27.01 52.96 41.34
C PHE A 373 26.24 53.62 42.49
N LEU A 374 25.07 53.08 42.86
CA LEU A 374 24.28 53.59 44.00
C LEU A 374 25.01 53.45 45.33
N LEU A 375 25.62 52.28 45.59
CA LEU A 375 26.40 52.03 46.80
C LEU A 375 27.62 52.95 46.90
N THR A 376 28.30 53.22 45.78
CA THR A 376 29.45 54.13 45.74
C THR A 376 29.02 55.58 46.02
N ARG A 377 27.88 56.01 45.47
CA ARG A 377 27.30 57.34 45.76
C ARG A 377 26.86 57.49 47.22
N ALA A 378 26.30 56.44 47.81
CA ALA A 378 25.94 56.42 49.23
C ALA A 378 27.19 56.51 50.12
N HIS A 379 28.25 55.74 49.80
CA HIS A 379 29.53 55.81 50.49
C HIS A 379 30.19 57.19 50.38
N GLN A 380 30.15 57.84 49.21
CA GLN A 380 30.67 59.20 49.05
C GLN A 380 29.90 60.23 49.87
N LYS A 381 28.57 60.10 50.02
CA LYS A 381 27.77 60.96 50.91
C LYS A 381 28.09 60.76 52.39
N VAL A 382 28.37 59.53 52.81
CA VAL A 382 28.76 59.21 54.20
C VAL A 382 30.21 59.63 54.49
N SER A 383 31.13 59.46 53.53
CA SER A 383 32.52 59.90 53.63
C SER A 383 32.65 61.42 53.72
N LYS A 384 31.89 62.19 52.92
CA LYS A 384 31.83 63.66 53.02
C LYS A 384 31.27 64.18 54.36
N ARG A 385 30.55 63.36 55.14
CA ARG A 385 30.12 63.71 56.51
C ARG A 385 31.18 63.41 57.58
N LYS A 386 32.21 62.62 57.28
CA LYS A 386 33.28 62.29 58.24
C LYS A 386 34.46 63.27 58.25
N HIS A 387 34.58 64.18 57.27
CA HIS A 387 35.65 65.19 57.23
C HIS A 387 35.32 66.54 57.89
N THR A 388 34.15 66.70 58.52
CA THR A 388 33.76 67.95 59.20
C THR A 388 33.40 67.74 60.69
N GLY A 389 34.08 66.83 61.38
CA GLY A 389 33.86 66.71 62.82
C GLY A 389 34.75 65.70 63.49
N VAL A 390 35.96 66.13 63.87
CA VAL A 390 36.66 65.60 65.05
C VAL A 390 37.49 66.75 65.64
N ASP A 391 37.08 67.26 66.80
CA ASP A 391 37.99 67.84 67.79
C ASP A 391 37.48 67.50 69.21
N SER A 392 38.37 66.88 69.99
CA SER A 392 38.46 66.88 71.47
C SER A 392 37.37 66.15 72.29
N ASN A 393 37.61 65.44 73.40
CA ASN A 393 38.80 64.90 74.07
C ASN A 393 38.30 64.06 75.27
N TYR A 394 39.08 63.03 75.68
CA TYR A 394 39.33 62.54 77.07
C TYR A 394 38.16 62.21 78.04
N ASN A 395 38.17 61.21 78.94
CA ASN A 395 39.05 60.09 79.32
C ASN A 395 38.27 59.26 80.38
N ASN A 396 38.51 57.94 80.48
CA ASN A 396 38.93 57.21 81.70
C ASN A 396 38.45 55.74 81.82
N TYR A 397 39.46 54.86 81.87
CA TYR A 397 39.70 53.70 82.73
C TYR A 397 38.62 52.65 83.02
N GLY A 398 38.98 51.40 82.69
CA GLY A 398 38.43 50.20 83.33
C GLY A 398 38.89 48.89 82.68
N ASN A 399 39.99 48.33 83.18
CA ASN A 399 40.48 46.97 82.89
C ASN A 399 39.38 45.90 83.03
N ASN A 400 39.31 44.93 82.09
CA ASN A 400 39.53 43.52 82.44
C ASN A 400 39.59 42.57 81.23
N ARG A 401 40.53 41.62 81.34
CA ARG A 401 40.75 40.40 80.55
C ARG A 401 39.59 39.41 80.66
N ARG A 402 39.24 38.73 79.54
CA ARG A 402 39.33 37.26 79.32
C ARG A 402 38.35 36.78 78.23
N THR A 403 38.90 36.03 77.25
CA THR A 403 38.42 34.77 76.58
C THR A 403 36.98 34.70 76.04
N SER A 404 36.62 34.10 74.90
CA SER A 404 37.18 33.04 74.05
C SER A 404 36.60 33.19 72.62
N GLU A 405 37.35 32.92 71.55
CA GLU A 405 37.34 31.66 70.78
C GLU A 405 36.03 30.83 70.83
N HIS A 406 35.36 30.75 69.68
CA HIS A 406 35.00 29.51 68.95
C HIS A 406 34.30 29.95 67.64
N SER A 407 34.85 29.81 66.43
CA SER A 407 35.18 28.59 65.67
C SER A 407 34.09 27.53 65.74
N GLY A 408 33.34 27.37 64.65
CA GLY A 408 32.34 26.32 64.53
C GLY A 408 31.61 26.39 63.20
N GLY A 409 32.31 26.11 62.11
CA GLY A 409 31.67 25.76 60.85
C GLY A 409 31.25 24.29 60.89
N THR A 410 30.07 24.00 60.35
CA THR A 410 29.62 22.72 59.79
C THR A 410 28.40 23.07 58.93
N ALA A 411 28.49 23.11 57.61
CA ALA A 411 28.42 21.94 56.71
C ALA A 411 27.22 21.05 57.05
N HIS A 412 26.06 21.35 56.44
CA HIS A 412 24.98 20.40 56.27
C HIS A 412 24.74 20.16 54.78
N GLU A 413 25.46 19.13 54.32
CA GLU A 413 25.00 17.99 53.54
C GLU A 413 23.57 18.05 52.98
N MET A 414 23.51 17.95 51.66
CA MET A 414 22.34 17.73 50.83
C MET A 414 21.60 16.46 51.23
N THR A 415 20.32 16.59 51.56
CA THR A 415 19.37 15.48 51.45
C THR A 415 18.37 15.78 50.34
N ASN A 416 18.42 14.94 49.30
CA ASN A 416 17.38 14.81 48.29
C ASN A 416 16.05 14.41 48.95
N PRO A 417 14.93 14.94 48.45
CA PRO A 417 13.72 14.15 48.35
C PRO A 417 13.28 14.10 46.88
N SER A 418 13.65 13.00 46.21
CA SER A 418 12.85 12.50 45.10
C SER A 418 11.60 11.84 45.68
N ASN A 419 10.46 12.50 45.58
CA ASN A 419 9.16 11.84 45.71
C ASN A 419 8.27 12.34 44.59
N ASN A 420 8.18 11.51 43.56
CA ASN A 420 7.28 11.63 42.43
C ASN A 420 5.98 10.91 42.83
N PRO A 421 4.84 11.59 43.04
CA PRO A 421 3.64 10.98 43.61
C PRO A 421 2.71 10.37 42.55
N LEU A 422 3.17 10.13 41.33
CA LEU A 422 2.38 9.49 40.28
C LEU A 422 3.19 8.37 39.62
N GLY A 423 2.99 7.16 40.15
CA GLY A 423 3.48 5.92 39.55
C GLY A 423 2.83 5.70 38.18
N GLY A 424 3.67 5.59 37.16
CA GLY A 424 3.31 5.11 35.84
C GLY A 424 4.56 4.50 35.22
N GLY A 425 4.57 3.17 35.09
CA GLY A 425 5.68 2.44 34.50
C GLY A 425 5.97 2.91 33.08
N LEU A 426 7.25 3.01 32.75
CA LEU A 426 7.74 3.21 31.38
C LEU A 426 7.05 2.22 30.44
N ALA A 427 6.22 2.75 29.53
CA ALA A 427 5.62 1.99 28.47
C ALA A 427 6.72 1.34 27.62
N LYS A 428 6.76 0.00 27.61
CA LYS A 428 7.56 -0.77 26.66
C LYS A 428 7.06 -0.45 25.24
N ASN A 429 7.97 -0.02 24.39
CA ASN A 429 7.73 0.21 22.97
C ASN A 429 7.32 -1.12 22.28
N PRO A 430 6.13 -1.24 21.67
CA PRO A 430 5.66 -2.46 21.04
C PRO A 430 6.30 -2.74 19.67
N PHE A 431 7.17 -1.87 19.17
CA PHE A 431 7.82 -2.02 17.85
C PHE A 431 9.33 -2.30 17.90
N GLY A 432 9.88 -2.59 19.09
CA GLY A 432 11.28 -2.96 19.26
C GLY A 432 11.54 -4.46 19.09
N GLY A 433 11.37 -4.99 17.88
CA GLY A 433 11.84 -6.33 17.55
C GLY A 433 13.36 -6.35 17.44
N LYS A 434 14.06 -6.96 18.41
CA LYS A 434 15.49 -7.27 18.27
C LYS A 434 15.66 -8.32 17.18
N ARG A 435 16.26 -7.94 16.04
CA ARG A 435 16.79 -8.89 15.06
C ARG A 435 17.87 -9.74 15.74
N LYS A 436 17.76 -11.06 15.63
CA LYS A 436 18.82 -12.03 15.89
C LYS A 436 19.20 -12.65 14.56
#